data_AF-A0A7S2KJA7-F1
#
_entry.id   AF-A0A7S2KJA7-F1
#
_cell.length_a   1.000
_cell.length_b   1.000
_cell.length_c   1.000
_cell.angle_alpha   90.00
_cell.angle_beta   90.00
_cell.angle_gamma   90.00
#
_symmetry.space_group_name_H-M   'P 1'
#
loop_
_entity.id
_entity.type
_entity.pdbx_description
1 polymer ?
#
loop_
_entity_poly.entity_id
_entity_poly.type
_entity_poly.pdbx_seq_one_letter_code
_entity_poly.pdbx_strand_id
1 'polypeptide(L)'
;EWHTWTEDSATHSWIPDATKMELIDAFDAAFQTTQVQMRYPHWYAVGVNQRQGFGLHDDSFAHSTIDEGVYGAPMSWFFWSQVQATAATDFWMSGAMGGEVRPELQATIFDDNYAAGTQYKQDFGMCAEETHATYMLNYYAFQTSDTG
;
A
#
# COMPACT_ATOMS: atom_id res chain seq x y z
N GLU A 1 -12.60 -2.21 0.69
CA GLU A 1 -11.67 -1.59 1.65
C GLU A 1 -12.38 -1.46 3.01
N TRP A 2 -11.76 -1.88 4.13
CA TRP A 2 -12.36 -1.83 5.48
C TRP A 2 -11.37 -1.27 6.51
N HIS A 3 -11.72 -0.14 7.12
CA HIS A 3 -10.87 0.60 8.07
C HIS A 3 -11.74 1.04 9.23
N THR A 4 -11.22 0.94 10.44
CA THR A 4 -11.84 1.49 11.64
C THR A 4 -11.08 2.74 12.05
N TRP A 5 -11.76 3.89 12.05
CA TRP A 5 -11.21 5.15 12.54
C TRP A 5 -11.75 5.41 13.95
N THR A 6 -10.86 5.65 14.92
CA THR A 6 -11.24 5.89 16.32
C THR A 6 -11.38 7.37 16.67
N GLU A 7 -11.32 8.29 15.70
CA GLU A 7 -11.32 9.74 15.90
C GLU A 7 -10.11 10.31 16.67
N ASP A 8 -9.32 9.46 17.33
CA ASP A 8 -8.12 9.83 18.06
C ASP A 8 -6.90 9.04 17.57
N SER A 9 -5.97 9.74 16.91
CA SER A 9 -4.72 9.15 16.43
C SER A 9 -3.82 8.62 17.54
N ALA A 10 -3.94 9.13 18.78
CA ALA A 10 -3.21 8.60 19.93
C ALA A 10 -3.67 7.20 20.31
N THR A 11 -4.87 6.81 19.86
CA THR A 11 -5.45 5.49 20.13
C THR A 11 -5.26 4.50 18.99
N HIS A 12 -4.60 4.84 17.87
CA HIS A 12 -4.45 3.90 16.72
C HIS A 12 -3.84 2.53 17.07
N SER A 13 -3.12 2.43 18.19
CA SER A 13 -2.57 1.17 18.71
C SER A 13 -3.51 0.40 19.66
N TRP A 14 -4.79 0.78 19.76
CA TRP A 14 -5.72 0.23 20.75
C TRP A 14 -6.05 -1.25 20.55
N ILE A 15 -6.00 -1.75 19.31
CA ILE A 15 -6.26 -3.16 19.02
C ILE A 15 -5.04 -3.96 19.48
N PRO A 16 -5.20 -4.86 20.47
CA PRO A 16 -4.10 -5.72 20.93
C PRO A 16 -3.54 -6.57 19.79
N ASP A 17 -2.24 -6.85 19.82
CA ASP A 17 -1.56 -7.65 18.80
C ASP A 17 -2.20 -9.04 18.63
N ALA A 18 -2.56 -9.68 19.75
CA ALA A 18 -3.29 -10.95 19.76
C ALA A 18 -4.61 -10.90 18.97
N THR A 19 -5.37 -9.81 19.10
CA THR A 19 -6.62 -9.62 18.37
C THR A 19 -6.38 -9.43 16.87
N LYS A 20 -5.28 -8.76 16.48
CA LYS A 20 -4.89 -8.66 15.07
C LYS A 20 -4.53 -10.04 14.51
N MET A 21 -3.80 -10.86 15.28
CA MET A 21 -3.45 -12.22 14.88
C MET A 21 -4.69 -13.11 14.71
N GLU A 22 -5.65 -13.06 15.65
CA GLU A 22 -6.93 -13.77 15.55
C GLU A 22 -7.72 -13.38 14.29
N LEU A 23 -7.71 -12.08 13.95
CA LEU A 23 -8.35 -11.59 12.73
C LEU A 23 -7.64 -12.10 11.46
N ILE A 24 -6.31 -12.09 11.45
CA ILE A 24 -5.51 -12.64 10.34
C ILE A 24 -5.82 -14.13 10.16
N ASP A 25 -5.86 -14.92 11.24
CA ASP A 25 -6.21 -16.35 11.18
C ASP A 25 -7.63 -16.57 10.64
N ALA A 26 -8.59 -15.75 11.07
CA ALA A 26 -9.97 -15.83 10.60
C ALA A 26 -10.08 -15.52 9.09
N PHE A 27 -9.38 -14.50 8.61
CA PHE A 27 -9.36 -14.16 7.18
C PHE A 27 -8.62 -15.22 6.37
N ASP A 28 -7.49 -15.72 6.85
CA ASP A 28 -6.77 -16.82 6.21
C ASP A 28 -7.70 -18.02 6.02
N ALA A 29 -8.32 -18.51 7.09
CA ALA A 29 -9.24 -19.64 7.04
C ALA A 29 -10.45 -19.40 6.11
N ALA A 30 -10.98 -18.18 6.05
CA ALA A 30 -12.13 -17.84 5.23
C ALA A 30 -11.81 -17.65 3.73
N PHE A 31 -10.62 -17.15 3.41
CA PHE A 31 -10.24 -16.73 2.06
C PHE A 31 -9.13 -17.60 1.46
N GLN A 32 -9.44 -18.86 1.19
CA GLN A 32 -8.48 -19.84 0.64
C GLN A 32 -8.25 -19.71 -0.88
N THR A 33 -8.99 -18.84 -1.57
CA THR A 33 -8.89 -18.66 -3.04
C THR A 33 -8.83 -17.19 -3.44
N THR A 34 -9.55 -16.33 -2.73
CA THR A 34 -9.52 -14.89 -2.97
C THR A 34 -8.39 -14.28 -2.17
N GLN A 35 -7.51 -13.52 -2.81
CA GLN A 35 -6.43 -12.84 -2.10
C GLN A 35 -6.99 -11.69 -1.25
N VAL A 36 -6.35 -11.46 -0.11
CA VAL A 36 -6.67 -10.40 0.86
C VAL A 36 -5.50 -9.43 0.89
N GLN A 37 -5.78 -8.12 0.96
CA GLN A 37 -4.72 -7.11 1.12
C GLN A 37 -4.89 -6.35 2.42
N MET A 38 -3.75 -6.08 3.05
CA MET A 38 -3.67 -5.28 4.28
C MET A 38 -2.97 -3.96 4.01
N ARG A 39 -3.50 -2.86 4.55
CA ARG A 39 -2.88 -1.54 4.42
C ARG A 39 -1.54 -1.43 5.14
N TYR A 40 -1.49 -1.94 6.37
CA TYR A 40 -0.28 -1.91 7.19
C TYR A 40 0.34 -3.31 7.24
N PRO A 41 1.64 -3.45 6.97
CA PRO A 41 2.31 -4.74 7.04
C PRO A 41 2.31 -5.25 8.49
N HIS A 42 2.03 -6.54 8.64
CA HIS A 42 2.02 -7.22 9.93
C HIS A 42 2.81 -8.52 9.82
N TRP A 43 3.80 -8.70 10.70
CA TRP A 43 4.75 -9.84 10.69
C TRP A 43 4.08 -11.24 10.72
N TYR A 44 2.83 -11.30 11.20
CA TYR A 44 2.05 -12.54 11.29
C TYR A 44 1.30 -12.91 10.00
N ALA A 45 1.06 -11.93 9.12
CA ALA A 45 0.43 -12.14 7.81
C ALA A 45 1.47 -12.17 6.69
N VAL A 46 2.44 -11.24 6.76
CA VAL A 46 3.52 -11.08 5.79
C VAL A 46 4.89 -11.21 6.47
N GLY A 47 5.94 -11.48 5.69
CA GLY A 47 7.31 -11.60 6.22
C GLY A 47 7.63 -13.01 6.70
N VAL A 48 8.04 -13.19 7.96
CA VAL A 48 8.50 -14.50 8.48
C VAL A 48 7.42 -15.59 8.47
N ASN A 49 6.15 -15.20 8.62
CA ASN A 49 5.00 -16.10 8.55
C ASN A 49 4.21 -15.89 7.25
N GLN A 50 4.88 -15.53 6.15
CA GLN A 50 4.22 -15.19 4.88
C GLN A 50 3.10 -16.20 4.53
N ARG A 51 1.86 -15.73 4.62
CA ARG A 51 0.67 -16.52 4.31
C ARG A 51 0.35 -16.38 2.83
N GLN A 52 -0.03 -17.50 2.21
CA GLN A 52 -0.45 -17.49 0.82
C GLN A 52 -1.73 -16.68 0.67
N GLY A 53 -1.78 -15.79 -0.30
CA GLY A 53 -2.92 -14.93 -0.57
C GLY A 53 -3.01 -13.66 0.28
N PHE A 54 -2.12 -13.44 1.26
CA PHE A 54 -2.01 -12.17 1.97
C PHE A 54 -1.02 -11.23 1.28
N GLY A 55 -1.58 -10.19 0.68
CA GLY A 55 -0.87 -9.09 0.05
C GLY A 55 -0.96 -7.79 0.85
N LEU A 56 -0.46 -6.71 0.26
CA LEU A 56 -0.48 -5.38 0.86
C LEU A 56 -1.15 -4.34 -0.05
N HIS A 57 -1.69 -3.29 0.56
CA HIS A 57 -2.37 -2.20 -0.14
C HIS A 57 -1.76 -0.85 0.25
N ASP A 58 -1.20 -0.12 -0.72
CA ASP A 58 -0.79 1.28 -0.51
C ASP A 58 -1.94 2.22 -0.88
N ASP A 59 -2.59 2.82 0.13
CA ASP A 59 -3.70 3.77 -0.07
C ASP A 59 -3.25 5.16 -0.52
N SER A 60 -1.95 5.34 -0.73
CA SER A 60 -1.35 6.59 -1.17
C SER A 60 -0.27 6.34 -2.22
N PHE A 61 -0.60 5.48 -3.18
CA PHE A 61 0.33 5.04 -4.22
C PHE A 61 0.84 6.23 -5.04
N ALA A 62 2.16 6.26 -5.25
CA ALA A 62 2.93 7.34 -5.88
C ALA A 62 2.83 8.72 -5.18
N HIS A 63 2.39 8.77 -3.93
CA HIS A 63 2.44 9.95 -3.07
C HIS A 63 3.42 9.77 -1.91
N SER A 64 3.33 8.64 -1.22
CA SER A 64 4.13 8.29 -0.03
C SER A 64 4.44 6.80 -0.01
N THR A 65 4.82 6.29 -1.17
CA THR A 65 5.07 4.87 -1.43
C THR A 65 6.50 4.51 -1.07
N ILE A 66 7.48 5.14 -1.71
CA ILE A 66 8.90 4.78 -1.60
C ILE A 66 9.74 5.95 -1.11
N ASP A 67 10.83 5.68 -0.41
CA ASP A 67 11.77 6.73 -0.02
C ASP A 67 12.73 7.05 -1.18
N GLU A 68 12.41 8.09 -1.96
CA GLU A 68 13.21 8.53 -3.11
C GLU A 68 14.47 9.33 -2.72
N GLY A 69 14.74 9.49 -1.41
CA GLY A 69 15.88 10.26 -0.91
C GLY A 69 15.77 11.78 -1.13
N VAL A 70 14.59 12.28 -1.49
CA VAL A 70 14.30 13.71 -1.69
C VAL A 70 13.98 14.43 -0.38
N TYR A 71 13.73 13.68 0.69
CA TYR A 71 13.47 14.20 2.03
C TYR A 71 14.78 14.22 2.83
N GLY A 72 14.99 15.26 3.63
CA GLY A 72 16.23 15.42 4.43
C GLY A 72 16.46 14.35 5.50
N ALA A 73 15.55 13.39 5.65
CA ALA A 73 15.65 12.21 6.49
C ALA A 73 14.78 11.07 5.91
N PRO A 74 15.08 9.80 6.22
CA PRO A 74 14.28 8.68 5.74
C PRO A 74 12.83 8.75 6.21
N MET A 75 11.89 8.46 5.30
CA MET A 75 10.46 8.61 5.54
C MET A 75 9.87 7.31 6.09
N SER A 76 10.10 7.02 7.37
CA SER A 76 9.69 5.75 8.01
C SER A 76 8.19 5.44 7.95
N TRP A 77 7.34 6.45 7.70
CA TRP A 77 5.90 6.29 7.58
C TRP A 77 5.44 5.99 6.13
N PHE A 78 6.33 6.09 5.15
CA PHE A 78 6.01 5.67 3.78
C PHE A 78 5.74 4.17 3.72
N PHE A 79 4.93 3.76 2.75
CA PHE A 79 4.49 2.37 2.63
C PHE A 79 5.67 1.40 2.58
N TRP A 80 6.60 1.59 1.64
CA TRP A 80 7.71 0.67 1.43
C TRP A 80 8.70 0.68 2.59
N SER A 81 8.91 1.82 3.24
CA SER A 81 9.73 1.88 4.46
C SER A 81 9.13 1.05 5.60
N GLN A 82 7.79 1.04 5.74
CA GLN A 82 7.11 0.16 6.70
C GLN A 82 7.25 -1.32 6.31
N VAL A 83 7.14 -1.66 5.01
CA VAL A 83 7.36 -3.04 4.52
C VAL A 83 8.79 -3.51 4.83
N GLN A 84 9.78 -2.69 4.51
CA GLN A 84 11.20 -2.95 4.80
C GLN A 84 11.44 -3.15 6.29
N ALA A 85 10.80 -2.35 7.16
CA ALA A 85 10.90 -2.50 8.62
C ALA A 85 10.38 -3.86 9.14
N THR A 86 9.48 -4.51 8.38
CA THR A 86 8.98 -5.87 8.69
C THR A 86 9.75 -6.99 7.99
N ALA A 87 10.77 -6.65 7.19
CA ALA A 87 11.52 -7.57 6.34
C ALA A 87 10.64 -8.39 5.35
N ALA A 88 9.48 -7.84 4.98
CA ALA A 88 8.49 -8.52 4.14
C ALA A 88 8.60 -8.14 2.66
N THR A 89 9.76 -7.72 2.15
CA THR A 89 9.91 -7.17 0.79
C THR A 89 9.54 -8.14 -0.35
N ASP A 90 9.50 -9.44 -0.07
CA ASP A 90 9.13 -10.48 -1.03
C ASP A 90 7.65 -10.92 -0.93
N PHE A 91 6.80 -10.20 -0.18
CA PHE A 91 5.39 -10.60 0.02
C PHE A 91 4.63 -10.79 -1.30
N TRP A 92 4.96 -9.97 -2.30
CA TRP A 92 4.32 -9.89 -3.61
C TRP A 92 4.38 -11.22 -4.38
N MET A 93 5.33 -12.10 -4.05
CA MET A 93 5.44 -13.43 -4.66
C MET A 93 4.28 -14.35 -4.27
N SER A 94 3.53 -14.02 -3.22
CA SER A 94 2.46 -14.87 -2.67
C SER A 94 1.15 -14.14 -2.39
N GLY A 95 1.10 -12.82 -2.51
CA GLY A 95 -0.11 -12.02 -2.39
C GLY A 95 0.01 -10.71 -3.17
N ALA A 96 -1.09 -10.18 -3.67
CA ALA A 96 -1.07 -9.00 -4.53
C ALA A 96 -0.53 -7.77 -3.81
N MET A 97 0.29 -6.99 -4.52
CA MET A 97 0.52 -5.59 -4.15
C MET A 97 -0.53 -4.75 -4.87
N GLY A 98 -1.52 -4.28 -4.14
CA GLY A 98 -2.49 -3.32 -4.66
C GLY A 98 -2.23 -1.91 -4.13
N GLY A 99 -3.01 -0.96 -4.64
CA GLY A 99 -3.00 0.39 -4.08
C GLY A 99 -4.04 1.29 -4.72
N GLU A 100 -4.05 2.53 -4.27
CA GLU A 100 -4.88 3.62 -4.79
C GLU A 100 -4.03 4.85 -5.08
N VAL A 101 -4.19 5.41 -6.27
CA VAL A 101 -3.65 6.73 -6.60
C VAL A 101 -4.54 7.76 -5.93
N ARG A 102 -3.97 8.65 -5.12
CA ARG A 102 -4.75 9.67 -4.41
C ARG A 102 -5.49 10.62 -5.36
N PRO A 103 -6.69 11.11 -5.02
CA PRO A 103 -7.50 11.97 -5.89
C PRO A 103 -6.75 13.17 -6.47
N GLU A 104 -5.86 13.81 -5.69
CA GLU A 104 -5.09 14.97 -6.14
C GLU A 104 -4.00 14.66 -7.18
N LEU A 105 -3.61 13.39 -7.34
CA LEU A 105 -2.60 12.96 -8.32
C LEU A 105 -3.26 12.38 -9.58
N GLN A 106 -4.44 11.76 -9.45
CA GLN A 106 -5.07 10.96 -10.51
C GLN A 106 -5.20 11.68 -11.86
N ALA A 107 -5.40 13.01 -11.85
CA ALA A 107 -5.59 13.80 -13.06
C ALA A 107 -4.30 14.09 -13.85
N THR A 108 -3.13 14.05 -13.22
CA THR A 108 -1.87 14.53 -13.83
C THR A 108 -0.73 13.52 -13.76
N ILE A 109 -0.89 12.41 -13.03
CA ILE A 109 0.21 11.49 -12.72
C ILE A 109 0.85 10.83 -13.96
N PHE A 110 0.12 10.79 -15.09
CA PHE A 110 0.58 10.24 -16.35
C PHE A 110 0.90 11.31 -17.41
N ASP A 111 0.87 12.60 -17.04
CA ASP A 111 1.22 13.68 -17.96
C ASP A 111 2.74 13.69 -18.21
N ASP A 112 3.17 13.96 -19.45
CA ASP A 112 4.60 14.07 -19.83
C ASP A 112 5.37 15.11 -18.99
N ASN A 113 4.68 16.13 -18.45
CA ASN A 113 5.26 17.19 -17.63
C ASN A 113 4.98 17.03 -16.13
N TYR A 114 4.57 15.83 -15.70
CA TYR A 114 4.35 15.55 -14.28
C TYR A 114 5.62 15.81 -13.46
N ALA A 115 5.46 16.56 -12.38
CA ALA A 115 6.57 16.99 -11.53
C ALA A 115 7.00 15.89 -10.54
N ALA A 116 7.35 14.71 -11.07
CA ALA A 116 7.87 13.60 -10.29
C ALA A 116 9.15 13.99 -9.52
N GLY A 117 9.37 13.38 -8.36
CA GLY A 117 10.49 13.69 -7.46
C GLY A 117 10.33 15.00 -6.68
N THR A 118 9.15 15.61 -6.71
CA THR A 118 8.80 16.72 -5.82
C THR A 118 7.99 16.23 -4.63
N GLN A 119 7.80 17.09 -3.62
CA GLN A 119 7.14 16.72 -2.38
C GLN A 119 5.78 16.04 -2.65
N TYR A 120 5.71 14.77 -2.26
CA TYR A 120 4.58 13.87 -2.42
C TYR A 120 4.06 13.64 -3.85
N LYS A 121 4.95 13.79 -4.83
CA LYS A 121 4.70 13.49 -6.24
C LYS A 121 5.79 12.55 -6.74
N GLN A 122 5.56 11.26 -6.56
CA GLN A 122 6.54 10.23 -6.89
C GLN A 122 6.33 9.74 -8.31
N ASP A 123 7.39 9.25 -8.94
CA ASP A 123 7.26 8.58 -10.24
C ASP A 123 6.46 7.28 -10.09
N PHE A 124 5.36 7.15 -10.84
CA PHE A 124 4.48 5.99 -10.75
C PHE A 124 5.18 4.69 -11.19
N GLY A 125 6.00 4.76 -12.25
CA GLY A 125 6.72 3.60 -12.78
C GLY A 125 7.75 3.08 -11.79
N MET A 126 8.52 3.99 -11.19
CA MET A 126 9.48 3.67 -10.13
C MET A 126 8.79 3.05 -8.91
N CYS A 127 7.65 3.61 -8.49
CA CYS A 127 6.86 3.03 -7.40
C CYS A 127 6.35 1.62 -7.74
N ALA A 128 5.89 1.41 -8.97
CA ALA A 128 5.37 0.13 -9.43
C ALA A 128 6.46 -0.95 -9.52
N GLU A 129 7.65 -0.58 -10.01
CA GLU A 129 8.79 -1.47 -10.11
C GLU A 129 9.31 -1.87 -8.72
N GLU A 130 9.54 -0.90 -7.84
CA GLU A 130 10.10 -1.15 -6.50
C GLU A 130 9.17 -1.98 -5.61
N THR A 131 7.85 -1.75 -5.70
CA THR A 131 6.87 -2.44 -4.85
C THR A 131 6.28 -3.70 -5.48
N HIS A 132 6.61 -3.99 -6.73
CA HIS A 132 6.02 -5.07 -7.53
C HIS A 132 4.49 -4.98 -7.64
N ALA A 133 4.00 -3.78 -7.97
CA ALA A 133 2.58 -3.47 -8.09
C ALA A 133 1.84 -4.47 -9.01
N THR A 134 0.72 -5.00 -8.53
CA THR A 134 -0.17 -5.92 -9.25
C THR A 134 -1.31 -5.17 -9.92
N TYR A 135 -1.96 -4.25 -9.21
CA TYR A 135 -3.01 -3.39 -9.75
C TYR A 135 -3.15 -2.10 -8.93
N MET A 136 -3.69 -1.05 -9.54
CA MET A 136 -3.95 0.23 -8.87
C MET A 136 -5.36 0.72 -9.14
N LEU A 137 -5.99 1.27 -8.11
CA LEU A 137 -7.24 2.01 -8.24
C LEU A 137 -6.91 3.42 -8.73
N ASN A 138 -7.47 3.80 -9.88
CA ASN A 138 -7.44 5.16 -10.41
C ASN A 138 -8.81 5.44 -11.02
N TYR A 139 -9.62 6.22 -10.31
CA TYR A 139 -10.98 6.52 -10.72
C TYR A 139 -11.02 7.50 -11.90
N TYR A 140 -10.16 8.52 -11.88
CA TYR A 140 -10.11 9.56 -12.92
C TYR A 140 -9.88 8.96 -14.31
N ALA A 141 -9.01 7.96 -14.43
CA ALA A 141 -8.72 7.26 -15.68
C ALA A 141 -9.96 6.63 -16.35
N PHE A 142 -11.07 6.47 -15.62
CA PHE A 142 -12.33 5.92 -16.13
C PHE A 142 -13.53 6.86 -15.93
N GLN A 143 -13.32 8.06 -15.37
CA GLN A 143 -14.39 9.03 -15.12
C GLN A 143 -14.59 9.98 -16.32
N THR A 144 -13.51 10.41 -16.97
CA THR A 144 -13.58 11.21 -18.18
C THR A 144 -13.92 10.28 -19.36
N SER A 145 -14.92 10.66 -20.14
CA SER A 145 -15.21 9.99 -21.42
C SER A 145 -14.10 10.32 -22.42
N ASP A 146 -12.91 9.77 -22.23
CA ASP A 146 -11.81 9.98 -23.17
C ASP A 146 -11.95 8.97 -24.32
N THR A 147 -12.71 9.37 -25.33
CA THR A 147 -12.29 9.06 -26.70
C THR A 147 -10.92 9.71 -26.87
N GLY A 148 -9.88 8.88 -27.01
CA GLY A 148 -8.49 9.34 -27.12
C GLY A 148 -8.15 10.16 -28.34
#